data_AF-A0A955M8K6-F1
#
_entry.id   AF-A0A955M8K6-F1
#
_cell.length_a   1.000
_cell.length_b   1.000
_cell.length_c   1.000
_cell.angle_alpha   90.00
_cell.angle_beta   90.00
_cell.angle_gamma   90.00
#
_symmetry.space_group_name_H-M   'P 1'
#
loop_
_entity.id
_entity.type
_entity.pdbx_description
1 polymer ?
#
loop_
_entity_poly.entity_id
_entity_poly.type
_entity_poly.pdbx_seq_one_letter_code
_entity_poly.pdbx_strand_id
1 'polypeptide(L)'
;VDDVMDVFEEEATEDIYKLGAAGEYLDYMKSHPFLLARQRTVWLLILVVVGCTSALILERNEHALQTAVALSFFIPLLLGAGGNAGTQSSTVVIRGLATEDIKLHDYLLVWRKEVMVGAMVGSIMAVLGALLALVIHSDPRLGLVVGCSMITSVMLAASLGALLPMLFKRLKLDPALMSGPFITSIVDIVSLLVYFKIAMVILN
;
A
#
# COMPACT_ATOMS: atom_id res chain seq x y z
N VAL A 1 12.76 -7.36 -36.59
CA VAL A 1 11.66 -6.51 -36.11
C VAL A 1 10.74 -7.34 -35.23
N ASP A 2 10.38 -8.57 -35.65
CA ASP A 2 9.73 -9.58 -34.78
C ASP A 2 10.49 -9.82 -33.47
N ASP A 3 11.76 -10.26 -33.54
CA ASP A 3 12.52 -10.62 -32.32
C ASP A 3 12.64 -9.52 -31.27
N VAL A 4 12.61 -8.24 -31.69
CA VAL A 4 12.67 -7.11 -30.77
C VAL A 4 11.30 -6.85 -30.16
N MET A 5 10.23 -7.02 -30.95
CA MET A 5 8.87 -6.84 -30.47
C MET A 5 8.48 -7.91 -29.45
N ASP A 6 8.88 -9.16 -29.70
CA ASP A 6 8.62 -10.29 -28.79
C ASP A 6 9.30 -10.07 -27.43
N VAL A 7 10.55 -9.59 -27.42
CA VAL A 7 11.29 -9.29 -26.18
C VAL A 7 10.59 -8.19 -25.36
N PHE A 8 10.08 -7.14 -26.00
CA PHE A 8 9.34 -6.09 -25.30
C PHE A 8 8.03 -6.60 -24.69
N GLU A 9 7.33 -7.53 -25.36
CA GLU A 9 6.11 -8.14 -24.84
C GLU A 9 6.39 -9.07 -23.65
N GLU A 10 7.46 -9.86 -23.73
CA GLU A 10 7.93 -10.71 -22.63
C GLU A 10 8.31 -9.90 -21.39
N GLU A 11 9.10 -8.84 -21.56
CA GLU A 11 9.52 -7.97 -20.45
C GLU A 11 8.33 -7.26 -19.80
N ALA A 12 7.41 -6.71 -20.61
CA ALA A 12 6.18 -6.11 -20.11
C ALA A 12 5.30 -7.11 -19.34
N THR A 13 5.27 -8.37 -19.79
CA THR A 13 4.56 -9.45 -19.11
C THR A 13 5.22 -9.81 -17.78
N GLU A 14 6.55 -9.92 -17.75
CA GLU A 14 7.31 -10.18 -16.53
C GLU A 14 7.08 -9.09 -15.47
N ASP A 15 7.10 -7.82 -15.87
CA ASP A 15 6.82 -6.68 -15.00
C ASP A 15 5.41 -6.75 -14.38
N ILE A 16 4.39 -7.12 -15.17
CA ILE A 16 3.03 -7.31 -14.67
C ILE A 16 2.97 -8.42 -13.61
N TYR A 17 3.66 -9.52 -13.84
CA TYR A 17 3.70 -10.64 -12.89
C TYR A 17 4.41 -10.26 -11.59
N LYS A 18 5.52 -9.51 -11.67
CA LYS A 18 6.22 -8.96 -10.51
C LYS A 18 5.36 -7.97 -9.72
N LEU A 19 4.68 -7.05 -10.40
CA LEU A 19 3.74 -6.09 -9.79
C LEU A 19 2.62 -6.77 -9.00
N GLY A 20 2.15 -7.94 -9.46
CA GLY A 20 1.15 -8.75 -8.77
C GLY A 20 1.69 -9.71 -7.72
N ALA A 21 3.02 -9.76 -7.51
CA ALA A 21 3.69 -10.79 -6.70
C ALA A 21 3.32 -12.22 -7.14
N ALA A 22 3.12 -12.42 -8.45
CA ALA A 22 2.63 -13.67 -9.03
C ALA A 22 3.73 -14.71 -9.30
N GLY A 23 5.00 -14.32 -9.18
CA GLY A 23 6.16 -15.15 -9.53
C GLY A 23 6.66 -14.85 -10.94
N GLU A 24 7.42 -15.79 -11.51
CA GLU A 24 7.90 -15.68 -12.90
C GLU A 24 6.76 -16.00 -13.88
N TYR A 25 6.84 -15.44 -15.08
CA TYR A 25 5.88 -15.75 -16.15
C TYR A 25 5.94 -17.23 -16.52
N LEU A 26 4.77 -17.85 -16.66
CA LEU A 26 4.58 -19.20 -17.18
C LEU A 26 3.34 -19.22 -18.08
N ASP A 27 3.33 -20.08 -19.10
CA ASP A 27 2.13 -20.32 -19.90
C ASP A 27 1.02 -20.86 -18.99
N TYR A 28 0.06 -20.01 -18.67
CA TYR A 28 -0.96 -20.26 -17.64
C TYR A 28 -1.77 -21.53 -17.93
N MET A 29 -2.17 -21.75 -19.18
CA MET A 29 -3.03 -22.87 -19.55
C MET A 29 -2.24 -24.18 -19.67
N LYS A 30 -0.96 -24.11 -20.03
CA LYS A 30 -0.10 -25.31 -20.12
C LYS A 30 0.55 -25.69 -18.78
N SER A 31 0.60 -24.75 -17.83
CA SER A 31 1.27 -24.97 -16.55
C SER A 31 0.44 -25.78 -15.59
N HIS A 32 1.06 -26.77 -14.96
CA HIS A 32 0.41 -27.56 -13.92
C HIS A 32 0.07 -26.68 -12.69
N PRO A 33 -1.12 -26.80 -12.08
CA PRO A 33 -1.54 -25.95 -10.95
C PRO A 33 -0.56 -25.93 -9.77
N PHE A 34 0.12 -27.05 -9.51
CA PHE A 34 1.16 -27.14 -8.47
C PHE A 34 2.34 -26.17 -8.72
N LEU A 35 2.74 -25.99 -9.98
CA LEU A 35 3.83 -25.10 -10.33
C LEU A 35 3.43 -23.63 -10.09
N LEU A 36 2.23 -23.26 -10.54
CA LEU A 36 1.65 -21.92 -10.30
C LEU A 36 1.51 -21.63 -8.80
N ALA A 37 1.02 -22.62 -8.03
CA ALA A 37 0.89 -22.50 -6.58
C ALA A 37 2.25 -22.32 -5.90
N ARG A 38 3.28 -23.08 -6.30
CA ARG A 38 4.63 -23.00 -5.73
C ARG A 38 5.24 -21.61 -5.92
N GLN A 39 5.11 -21.00 -7.10
CA GLN A 39 5.62 -19.66 -7.37
C GLN A 39 4.95 -18.60 -6.50
N ARG A 40 3.61 -18.63 -6.37
CA ARG A 40 2.86 -17.69 -5.53
C ARG A 40 3.12 -17.90 -4.04
N THR A 41 3.33 -19.14 -3.61
CA THR A 41 3.51 -19.50 -2.19
C THR A 41 4.69 -18.77 -1.57
N VAL A 42 5.81 -18.61 -2.30
CA VAL A 42 6.99 -17.91 -1.79
C VAL A 42 6.64 -16.47 -1.40
N TRP A 43 6.00 -15.73 -2.31
CA TRP A 43 5.58 -14.35 -2.06
C TRP A 43 4.50 -14.27 -0.98
N LEU A 44 3.48 -15.13 -1.04
CA LEU A 44 2.41 -15.14 -0.04
C LEU A 44 2.93 -15.42 1.37
N LEU A 45 3.89 -16.34 1.55
CA LEU A 45 4.50 -16.60 2.85
C LEU A 45 5.28 -15.39 3.37
N ILE A 46 6.02 -14.70 2.50
CA ILE A 46 6.71 -13.45 2.87
C ILE A 46 5.68 -12.41 3.34
N LEU A 47 4.59 -12.22 2.59
CA LEU A 47 3.54 -11.27 2.93
C LEU A 47 2.81 -11.63 4.23
N VAL A 48 2.60 -12.92 4.50
CA VAL A 48 2.05 -13.38 5.80
C VAL A 48 2.98 -13.00 6.94
N VAL A 49 4.29 -13.24 6.80
CA VAL A 49 5.27 -12.87 7.83
C VAL A 49 5.30 -11.35 8.06
N VAL A 50 5.23 -10.55 7.00
CA VAL A 50 5.12 -9.08 7.12
C VAL A 50 3.80 -8.72 7.84
N GLY A 51 2.69 -9.34 7.44
CA GLY A 51 1.36 -9.12 8.01
C GLY A 51 1.24 -9.51 9.49
N CYS A 52 2.04 -10.46 9.99
CA CYS A 52 2.14 -10.74 11.43
C CYS A 52 2.52 -9.49 12.24
N THR A 53 3.27 -8.56 11.65
CA THR A 53 3.61 -7.27 12.31
C THR A 53 2.35 -6.45 12.60
N SER A 54 1.39 -6.43 11.69
CA SER A 54 0.09 -5.75 11.90
C SER A 54 -0.69 -6.39 13.06
N ALA A 55 -0.65 -7.71 13.19
CA ALA A 55 -1.25 -8.41 14.32
C ALA A 55 -0.60 -8.03 15.66
N LEU A 56 0.73 -7.94 15.71
CA LEU A 56 1.46 -7.49 16.91
C LEU A 56 1.16 -6.02 17.27
N ILE A 57 0.93 -5.16 16.27
CA ILE A 57 0.52 -3.77 16.52
C ILE A 57 -0.89 -3.73 17.12
N LEU A 58 -1.82 -4.54 16.63
CA LEU A 58 -3.16 -4.65 17.20
C LEU A 58 -3.11 -5.16 18.64
N GLU A 59 -2.37 -6.23 18.91
CA GLU A 59 -2.17 -6.80 20.24
C GLU A 59 -1.58 -5.74 21.21
N ARG A 60 -0.54 -5.02 20.79
CA ARG A 60 0.07 -3.96 21.62
C ARG A 60 -0.90 -2.82 21.96
N ASN A 61 -1.93 -2.61 21.13
CA ASN A 61 -2.96 -1.59 21.34
C ASN A 61 -4.28 -2.18 21.86
N GLU A 62 -4.27 -3.40 22.40
CA GLU A 62 -5.46 -4.06 22.94
C GLU A 62 -6.22 -3.19 23.95
N HIS A 63 -5.51 -2.52 24.86
CA HIS A 63 -6.15 -1.65 25.85
C HIS A 63 -6.94 -0.50 25.19
N ALA A 64 -6.43 0.08 24.09
CA ALA A 64 -7.15 1.11 23.35
C ALA A 64 -8.42 0.54 22.69
N LEU A 65 -8.33 -0.68 22.15
CA LEU A 65 -9.48 -1.39 21.56
C LEU A 65 -10.53 -1.79 22.61
N GLN A 66 -10.12 -2.18 23.81
CA GLN A 66 -11.04 -2.48 24.91
C GLN A 66 -11.75 -1.20 25.40
N THR A 67 -11.03 -0.07 25.42
CA THR A 67 -11.58 1.23 25.83
C THR A 67 -12.55 1.78 24.78
N ALA A 68 -12.26 1.58 23.49
CA ALA A 68 -13.07 2.04 22.38
C ALA A 68 -13.18 0.94 21.30
N VAL A 69 -14.09 -0.02 21.52
CA VAL A 69 -14.33 -1.15 20.59
C VAL A 69 -14.64 -0.65 19.18
N ALA A 70 -15.30 0.50 19.07
CA ALA A 70 -15.63 1.13 17.80
C ALA A 70 -14.41 1.37 16.89
N LEU A 71 -13.21 1.55 17.45
CA LEU A 71 -11.97 1.71 16.68
C LEU A 71 -11.73 0.51 15.75
N SER A 72 -12.03 -0.70 16.23
CA SER A 72 -11.80 -1.95 15.46
C SER A 72 -12.58 -1.98 14.15
N PHE A 73 -13.77 -1.38 14.10
CA PHE A 73 -14.64 -1.38 12.91
C PHE A 73 -14.10 -0.50 11.77
N PHE A 74 -13.24 0.47 12.06
CA PHE A 74 -12.64 1.34 11.03
C PHE A 74 -11.28 0.84 10.52
N ILE A 75 -10.71 -0.19 11.15
CA ILE A 75 -9.42 -0.74 10.74
C ILE A 75 -9.46 -1.25 9.28
N PRO A 76 -10.43 -2.06 8.85
CA PRO A 76 -10.48 -2.52 7.46
C PRO A 76 -10.58 -1.36 6.45
N LEU A 77 -11.32 -0.31 6.81
CA LEU A 77 -11.47 0.88 5.98
C LEU A 77 -10.14 1.62 5.82
N LEU A 78 -9.40 1.81 6.91
CA LEU A 78 -8.09 2.48 6.92
C LEU A 78 -7.04 1.70 6.16
N LEU A 79 -6.94 0.38 6.39
CA LEU A 79 -5.99 -0.48 5.69
C LEU A 79 -6.29 -0.53 4.20
N GLY A 80 -7.56 -0.71 3.83
CA GLY A 80 -7.98 -0.71 2.42
C GLY A 80 -7.67 0.62 1.72
N ALA A 81 -7.98 1.75 2.36
CA ALA A 81 -7.70 3.06 1.77
C ALA A 81 -6.19 3.33 1.61
N GLY A 82 -5.41 3.04 2.65
CA GLY A 82 -3.95 3.16 2.60
C GLY A 82 -3.34 2.25 1.53
N GLY A 83 -3.64 0.96 1.56
CA GLY A 83 -3.10 -0.02 0.61
C GLY A 83 -3.42 0.32 -0.85
N ASN A 84 -4.66 0.73 -1.13
CA ASN A 84 -5.07 1.15 -2.47
C ASN A 84 -4.29 2.40 -2.93
N ALA A 85 -4.17 3.42 -2.09
CA ALA A 85 -3.43 4.64 -2.42
C ALA A 85 -1.93 4.37 -2.64
N GLY A 86 -1.31 3.55 -1.78
CA GLY A 86 0.08 3.14 -1.93
C GLY A 86 0.32 2.35 -3.21
N THR A 87 -0.56 1.41 -3.53
CA THR A 87 -0.51 0.63 -4.77
C THR A 87 -0.64 1.53 -6.01
N GLN A 88 -1.58 2.48 -6.02
CA GLN A 88 -1.74 3.45 -7.11
C GLN A 88 -0.46 4.27 -7.32
N SER A 89 0.08 4.85 -6.24
CA SER A 89 1.30 5.65 -6.31
C SER A 89 2.51 4.84 -6.79
N SER A 90 2.70 3.63 -6.22
CA SER A 90 3.79 2.73 -6.64
C SER A 90 3.69 2.30 -8.10
N THR A 91 2.48 2.01 -8.59
CA THR A 91 2.28 1.60 -9.98
C THR A 91 2.69 2.70 -10.95
N VAL A 92 2.27 3.95 -10.70
CA VAL A 92 2.63 5.10 -11.54
C VAL A 92 4.14 5.36 -11.51
N VAL A 93 4.77 5.27 -10.33
CA VAL A 93 6.21 5.51 -10.22
C VAL A 93 7.03 4.36 -10.83
N ILE A 94 6.68 3.10 -10.59
CA ILE A 94 7.35 1.94 -11.22
C ILE A 94 7.26 2.07 -12.74
N ARG A 95 6.07 2.37 -13.27
CA ARG A 95 5.92 2.52 -14.73
C ARG A 95 6.73 3.70 -15.27
N GLY A 96 6.69 4.86 -14.61
CA GLY A 96 7.48 6.02 -15.01
C GLY A 96 8.99 5.77 -14.92
N LEU A 97 9.45 4.92 -13.99
CA LEU A 97 10.85 4.50 -13.91
C LEU A 97 11.22 3.55 -15.06
N ALA A 98 10.30 2.69 -15.51
CA ALA A 98 10.50 1.76 -16.62
C ALA A 98 10.46 2.45 -18.00
N THR A 99 9.62 3.47 -18.17
CA THR A 99 9.53 4.28 -19.40
C THR A 99 10.54 5.42 -19.46
N GLU A 100 11.40 5.58 -18.45
CA GLU A 100 12.33 6.70 -18.27
C GLU A 100 11.68 8.10 -18.14
N ASP A 101 10.35 8.17 -18.02
CA ASP A 101 9.61 9.41 -17.73
C ASP A 101 9.94 9.98 -16.34
N ILE A 102 10.37 9.11 -15.41
CA ILE A 102 10.84 9.47 -14.08
C ILE A 102 12.30 9.05 -13.93
N LYS A 103 13.16 10.00 -13.51
CA LYS A 103 14.57 9.73 -13.22
C LYS A 103 14.84 9.76 -11.72
N LEU A 104 15.89 9.05 -11.30
CA LEU A 104 16.26 8.95 -9.87
C LEU A 104 16.56 10.30 -9.21
N HIS A 105 17.04 11.29 -9.97
CA HIS A 105 17.31 12.63 -9.43
C HIS A 105 16.03 13.44 -9.18
N ASP A 106 14.90 13.04 -9.77
CA ASP A 106 13.60 13.69 -9.62
C ASP A 106 12.86 13.25 -8.34
N TYR A 107 13.48 12.43 -7.48
CA TYR A 107 12.82 11.82 -6.33
C TYR A 107 12.08 12.81 -5.43
N LEU A 108 12.64 14.00 -5.22
CA LEU A 108 12.00 15.04 -4.41
C LEU A 108 10.77 15.64 -5.11
N LEU A 109 10.84 15.82 -6.43
CA LEU A 109 9.74 16.36 -7.24
C LEU A 109 8.58 15.35 -7.30
N VAL A 110 8.91 14.08 -7.57
CA VAL A 110 7.95 12.97 -7.60
C VAL A 110 7.28 12.83 -6.24
N TRP A 111 8.06 12.76 -5.16
CA TRP A 111 7.51 12.64 -3.81
C TRP A 111 6.58 13.80 -3.44
N ARG A 112 6.97 15.05 -3.74
CA ARG A 112 6.11 16.22 -3.49
C ARG A 112 4.80 16.14 -4.26
N LYS A 113 4.86 15.75 -5.54
CA LYS A 113 3.67 15.59 -6.38
C LYS A 113 2.73 14.52 -5.80
N GLU A 114 3.28 13.38 -5.42
CA GLU A 114 2.50 12.28 -4.84
C GLU A 114 1.93 12.60 -3.46
N VAL A 115 2.65 13.34 -2.61
CA VAL A 115 2.11 13.86 -1.34
C VAL A 115 0.94 14.81 -1.58
N MET A 116 1.02 15.69 -2.59
CA MET A 116 -0.08 16.60 -2.93
C MET A 116 -1.30 15.84 -3.44
N VAL A 117 -1.11 14.85 -4.33
CA VAL A 117 -2.17 13.96 -4.79
C VAL A 117 -2.79 13.21 -3.61
N GLY A 118 -1.96 12.62 -2.75
CA GLY A 118 -2.39 11.93 -1.53
C GLY A 118 -3.14 12.84 -0.56
N ALA A 119 -2.75 14.11 -0.42
CA ALA A 119 -3.47 15.07 0.40
C ALA A 119 -4.86 15.39 -0.17
N MET A 120 -4.98 15.56 -1.50
CA MET A 120 -6.25 15.83 -2.18
C MET A 120 -7.21 14.64 -2.05
N VAL A 121 -6.75 13.44 -2.42
CA VAL A 121 -7.55 12.20 -2.35
C VAL A 121 -7.85 11.85 -0.88
N GLY A 122 -6.84 11.93 -0.02
CA GLY A 122 -6.96 11.65 1.41
C GLY A 122 -7.92 12.58 2.14
N SER A 123 -8.04 13.85 1.72
CA SER A 123 -9.03 14.77 2.28
C SER A 123 -10.46 14.32 1.99
N ILE A 124 -10.72 13.86 0.76
CA ILE A 124 -12.04 13.35 0.37
C ILE A 124 -12.37 12.08 1.17
N MET A 125 -11.42 11.15 1.26
CA MET A 125 -11.58 9.91 2.03
C MET A 125 -11.75 10.18 3.52
N ALA A 126 -11.04 11.17 4.07
CA ALA A 126 -11.15 11.57 5.47
C ALA A 126 -12.54 12.11 5.81
N VAL A 127 -13.13 12.94 4.95
CA VAL A 127 -14.51 13.42 5.14
C VAL A 127 -15.48 12.23 5.13
N LEU A 128 -15.37 11.33 4.16
CA LEU A 128 -16.23 10.15 4.08
C LEU A 128 -16.08 9.25 5.31
N GLY A 129 -14.86 8.96 5.74
CA GLY A 129 -14.59 8.14 6.92
C GLY A 129 -15.10 8.78 8.22
N ALA A 130 -14.87 10.08 8.41
CA ALA A 130 -15.35 10.82 9.57
C ALA A 130 -16.89 10.86 9.63
N LEU A 131 -17.55 11.10 8.49
CA LEU A 131 -19.01 11.08 8.40
C LEU A 131 -19.58 9.70 8.70
N LEU A 132 -18.97 8.64 8.15
CA LEU A 132 -19.39 7.26 8.43
C LEU A 132 -19.29 6.94 9.92
N ALA A 133 -18.18 7.31 10.57
CA ALA A 133 -17.99 7.13 12.00
C ALA A 133 -19.03 7.90 12.83
N LEU A 134 -19.32 9.15 12.44
CA LEU A 134 -20.32 9.97 13.10
C LEU A 134 -21.73 9.36 12.96
N VAL A 135 -22.09 8.84 11.78
CA VAL A 135 -23.42 8.26 11.52
C VAL A 135 -23.61 6.94 12.29
N ILE A 136 -22.59 6.08 12.33
CA ILE A 136 -22.72 4.76 12.97
C ILE A 136 -22.67 4.85 14.50
N HIS A 137 -21.77 5.67 15.04
CA HIS A 137 -21.50 5.67 16.48
C HIS A 137 -21.97 6.94 17.21
N SER A 138 -22.45 7.96 16.50
CA SER A 138 -22.85 9.25 17.07
C SER A 138 -21.77 9.94 17.92
N ASP A 139 -20.49 9.60 17.71
CA ASP A 139 -19.35 10.15 18.44
C ASP A 139 -18.46 11.01 17.53
N PRO A 140 -18.48 12.35 17.68
CA PRO A 140 -17.62 13.25 16.93
C PRO A 140 -16.12 13.02 17.16
N ARG A 141 -15.71 12.55 18.34
CA ARG A 141 -14.29 12.28 18.63
C ARG A 141 -13.79 11.11 17.79
N LEU A 142 -14.59 10.05 17.68
CA LEU A 142 -14.30 8.93 16.80
C LEU A 142 -14.24 9.38 15.32
N GLY A 143 -15.16 10.25 14.90
CA GLY A 143 -15.13 10.87 13.57
C GLY A 143 -13.81 11.60 13.29
N LEU A 144 -13.31 12.38 14.25
CA LEU A 144 -12.01 13.06 14.15
C LEU A 144 -10.85 12.06 14.08
N VAL A 145 -10.85 11.02 14.91
CA VAL A 145 -9.83 9.96 14.87
C VAL A 145 -9.78 9.32 13.48
N VAL A 146 -10.92 8.89 12.95
CA VAL A 146 -11.00 8.24 11.63
C VAL A 146 -10.59 9.19 10.52
N GLY A 147 -11.11 10.42 10.51
CA GLY A 147 -10.80 11.43 9.49
C GLY A 147 -9.32 11.81 9.47
N CYS A 148 -8.73 12.19 10.61
CA CYS A 148 -7.32 12.55 10.70
C CYS A 148 -6.39 11.37 10.36
N SER A 149 -6.76 10.16 10.78
CA SER A 149 -5.99 8.97 10.44
C SER A 149 -6.07 8.66 8.95
N MET A 150 -7.23 8.81 8.33
CA MET A 150 -7.42 8.53 6.90
C MET A 150 -6.53 9.42 6.03
N ILE A 151 -6.60 10.74 6.20
CA ILE A 151 -5.78 11.66 5.40
C ILE A 151 -4.29 11.41 5.61
N THR A 152 -3.87 11.20 6.87
CA THR A 152 -2.46 10.96 7.21
C THR A 152 -1.96 9.65 6.60
N SER A 153 -2.73 8.57 6.74
CA SER A 153 -2.39 7.26 6.19
C SER A 153 -2.31 7.29 4.66
N VAL A 154 -3.25 7.96 3.98
CA VAL A 154 -3.23 8.09 2.51
C VAL A 154 -2.01 8.91 2.03
N MET A 155 -1.67 10.01 2.70
CA MET A 155 -0.47 10.79 2.38
C MET A 155 0.83 10.01 2.58
N LEU A 156 0.90 9.22 3.66
CA LEU A 156 2.05 8.34 3.92
C LEU A 156 2.10 7.18 2.93
N ALA A 157 0.96 6.60 2.56
CA ALA A 157 0.87 5.56 1.55
C ALA A 157 1.37 6.07 0.19
N ALA A 158 0.93 7.24 -0.25
CA ALA A 158 1.43 7.88 -1.47
C ALA A 158 2.93 8.18 -1.37
N SER A 159 3.41 8.64 -0.21
CA SER A 159 4.85 8.86 0.01
C SER A 159 5.67 7.59 -0.15
N LEU A 160 5.22 6.48 0.46
CA LEU A 160 5.90 5.19 0.41
C LEU A 160 5.82 4.57 -0.98
N GLY A 161 4.65 4.64 -1.62
CA GLY A 161 4.46 4.19 -3.00
C GLY A 161 5.36 4.93 -3.98
N ALA A 162 5.62 6.22 -3.75
CA ALA A 162 6.56 6.97 -4.56
C ALA A 162 8.03 6.65 -4.27
N LEU A 163 8.42 6.61 -2.99
CA LEU A 163 9.83 6.57 -2.60
C LEU A 163 10.43 5.16 -2.63
N LEU A 164 9.67 4.11 -2.30
CA LEU A 164 10.20 2.76 -2.20
C LEU A 164 10.67 2.19 -3.56
N PRO A 165 9.92 2.33 -4.67
CA PRO A 165 10.40 1.90 -5.99
C PRO A 165 11.67 2.65 -6.43
N MET A 166 11.75 3.96 -6.15
CA MET A 166 12.93 4.76 -6.46
C MET A 166 14.13 4.35 -5.60
N LEU A 167 13.91 4.00 -4.34
CA LEU A 167 14.94 3.46 -3.46
C LEU A 167 15.47 2.12 -3.99
N PHE A 168 14.57 1.21 -4.41
CA PHE A 168 14.94 -0.06 -5.03
C PHE A 168 15.81 0.16 -6.27
N LYS A 169 15.38 1.02 -7.19
CA LYS A 169 16.18 1.37 -8.39
C LYS A 169 17.55 1.94 -8.01
N ARG A 170 17.62 2.80 -6.99
CA ARG A 170 18.89 3.37 -6.49
C ARG A 170 19.83 2.31 -5.91
N LEU A 171 19.28 1.27 -5.29
CA LEU A 171 20.02 0.11 -4.77
C LEU A 171 20.34 -0.93 -5.88
N LYS A 172 20.02 -0.62 -7.15
CA LYS A 172 20.13 -1.55 -8.29
C LYS A 172 19.28 -2.81 -8.14
N LEU A 173 18.20 -2.72 -7.36
CA LEU A 173 17.16 -3.73 -7.28
C LEU A 173 16.05 -3.39 -8.26
N ASP A 174 15.34 -4.41 -8.72
CA ASP A 174 14.19 -4.26 -9.61
C ASP A 174 13.03 -3.54 -8.89
N PRO A 175 12.59 -2.35 -9.36
CA PRO A 175 11.49 -1.61 -8.74
C PRO A 175 10.15 -2.37 -8.77
N ALA A 176 9.92 -3.26 -9.73
CA ALA A 176 8.70 -4.06 -9.81
C ALA A 176 8.58 -5.06 -8.66
N LEU A 177 9.68 -5.34 -7.93
CA LEU A 177 9.63 -6.09 -6.66
C LEU A 177 8.89 -5.33 -5.56
N MET A 178 8.77 -4.01 -5.66
CA MET A 178 7.83 -3.21 -4.86
C MET A 178 6.40 -3.38 -5.37
N SER A 179 5.99 -4.65 -5.45
CA SER A 179 4.68 -5.10 -5.90
C SER A 179 3.55 -4.46 -5.07
N GLY A 180 2.36 -4.37 -5.66
CA GLY A 180 1.17 -3.85 -4.98
C GLY A 180 0.91 -4.54 -3.62
N PRO A 181 0.95 -5.89 -3.54
CA PRO A 181 0.78 -6.60 -2.27
C PRO A 181 1.83 -6.26 -1.20
N PHE A 182 3.10 -6.11 -1.60
CA PHE A 182 4.19 -5.80 -0.67
C PHE A 182 4.08 -4.36 -0.14
N ILE A 183 3.81 -3.40 -1.03
CA ILE A 183 3.55 -2.00 -0.65
C ILE A 183 2.35 -1.92 0.30
N THR A 184 1.26 -2.62 -0.01
CA THR A 184 0.07 -2.65 0.85
C THR A 184 0.40 -3.13 2.25
N SER A 185 1.20 -4.20 2.40
CA SER A 185 1.57 -4.73 3.71
C SER A 185 2.40 -3.75 4.55
N ILE A 186 3.30 -2.99 3.92
CA ILE A 186 4.06 -1.93 4.61
C ILE A 186 3.13 -0.78 5.01
N VAL A 187 2.22 -0.39 4.12
CA VAL A 187 1.27 0.68 4.38
C VAL A 187 0.29 0.30 5.48
N ASP A 188 -0.11 -0.97 5.61
CA ASP A 188 -0.94 -1.46 6.70
C ASP A 188 -0.29 -1.21 8.06
N ILE A 189 0.99 -1.58 8.19
CA ILE A 189 1.78 -1.36 9.40
C ILE A 189 1.81 0.14 9.77
N VAL A 190 2.14 0.99 8.80
CA VAL A 190 2.24 2.44 9.02
C VAL A 190 0.87 3.04 9.36
N SER A 191 -0.19 2.59 8.68
CA SER A 191 -1.56 3.07 8.89
C SER A 191 -2.07 2.71 10.28
N LEU A 192 -1.80 1.50 10.77
CA LEU A 192 -2.16 1.09 12.14
C LEU A 192 -1.40 1.91 13.19
N LEU A 193 -0.10 2.12 13.01
CA LEU A 193 0.70 2.94 13.94
C LEU A 193 0.18 4.36 14.04
N VAL A 194 -0.15 4.98 12.89
CA VAL A 194 -0.74 6.32 12.84
C VAL A 194 -2.12 6.34 13.47
N TYR A 195 -2.97 5.36 13.14
CA TYR A 195 -4.33 5.27 13.64
C TYR A 195 -4.38 5.22 15.17
N PHE A 196 -3.64 4.29 15.79
CA PHE A 196 -3.61 4.17 17.25
C PHE A 196 -2.95 5.36 17.92
N LYS A 197 -1.93 5.97 17.30
CA LYS A 197 -1.31 7.18 17.85
C LYS A 197 -2.28 8.36 17.86
N ILE A 198 -3.05 8.55 16.78
CA ILE A 198 -4.08 9.60 16.71
C ILE A 198 -5.21 9.30 17.69
N ALA A 199 -5.67 8.05 17.77
CA ALA A 199 -6.69 7.63 18.73
C ALA A 199 -6.25 7.94 20.18
N MET A 200 -5.00 7.63 20.53
CA MET A 200 -4.44 7.93 21.85
C MET A 200 -4.38 9.43 22.16
N VAL A 201 -4.16 10.28 21.15
CA VAL A 201 -4.10 11.74 21.35
C VAL A 201 -5.49 12.36 21.49
N ILE A 202 -6.51 11.79 20.84
CA ILE A 202 -7.86 12.38 20.79
C ILE A 202 -8.80 11.79 21.86
N LEU A 203 -8.63 10.51 22.21
CA LEU A 203 -9.55 9.79 23.10
C LEU A 203 -9.07 9.67 24.54
N ASN A 204 -7.77 9.89 24.82
CA ASN A 204 -7.27 10.10 26.19
C ASN A 204 -7.42 11.57 26.58
#